data_AF-A0A830CBK7-F1
#
_entry.id   AF-A0A830CBK7-F1
#
_cell.length_a   1.000
_cell.length_b   1.000
_cell.length_c   1.000
_cell.angle_alpha   90.00
_cell.angle_beta   90.00
_cell.angle_gamma   90.00
#
_symmetry.space_group_name_H-M   'P 1'
#
loop_
_entity.id
_entity.type
_entity.pdbx_description
1 polymer ?
#
loop_
_entity_poly.entity_id
_entity_poly.type
_entity_poly.pdbx_seq_one_letter_code
_entity_poly.pdbx_strand_id
1 'polypeptide(L)' 'MGRAINKTVTIVELIKRRIVGLHQITAIQSTDITDTWEPLEEGLQTLETTRKVSMVTITLSKNELDKTNIG' A
#
# COMPACT_ATOMS: atom_id res chain seq x y z
N MET A 1 3.75 -3.31 4.26
CA MET A 1 3.61 -2.34 3.15
C MET A 1 4.45 -1.07 3.32
N GLY A 2 4.59 -0.50 4.53
CA GLY A 2 5.27 0.80 4.75
C GLY A 2 6.63 1.01 4.05
N ARG A 3 7.55 0.04 4.10
CA ARG A 3 8.87 0.16 3.41
C ARG A 3 8.77 0.16 1.88
N ALA A 4 7.69 -0.38 1.32
CA ALA A 4 7.48 -0.46 -0.13
C ALA A 4 6.88 0.82 -0.71
N ILE A 5 6.26 1.69 0.10
CA ILE A 5 5.61 2.94 -0.34
C ILE A 5 6.56 3.80 -1.18
N ASN A 6 7.78 4.02 -0.68
CA ASN A 6 8.78 4.84 -1.36
C ASN A 6 9.18 4.24 -2.73
N LYS A 7 9.29 2.91 -2.82
CA LYS A 7 9.59 2.20 -4.08
C LYS A 7 8.42 2.33 -5.06
N THR A 8 7.18 2.17 -4.59
CA THR A 8 5.98 2.33 -5.43
C THR A 8 5.91 3.72 -6.05
N VAL A 9 6.11 4.78 -5.24
CA VAL A 9 6.13 6.16 -5.75
C VAL A 9 7.25 6.34 -6.79
N THR A 10 8.44 5.81 -6.53
CA THR A 10 9.56 5.89 -7.48
C THR A 10 9.23 5.23 -8.83
N ILE A 11 8.60 4.07 -8.81
CA ILE A 11 8.20 3.35 -10.03
C ILE A 11 7.14 4.15 -10.79
N VAL A 12 6.13 4.69 -10.11
CA VAL A 12 5.10 5.52 -10.73
C VAL A 12 5.69 6.75 -11.41
N GLU A 13 6.62 7.46 -10.76
CA GLU A 13 7.28 8.62 -11.36
C GLU A 13 8.10 8.24 -12.59
N LEU A 14 8.77 7.08 -12.59
CA LEU A 14 9.47 6.58 -13.78
C LEU A 14 8.51 6.25 -14.93
N ILE A 15 7.32 5.69 -14.64
CA ILE A 15 6.31 5.39 -15.66
C ILE A 15 5.76 6.67 -16.28
N LYS A 16 5.41 7.68 -15.46
CA LYS A 16 4.92 8.99 -15.95
C LYS A 16 5.92 9.74 -16.82
N ARG A 17 7.23 9.57 -16.56
CA ARG A 17 8.28 10.14 -17.42
C ARG A 17 8.36 9.46 -18.79
N ARG A 18 8.04 8.17 -18.88
CA ARG A 18 8.10 7.40 -20.13
C ARG A 18 6.81 7.49 -20.94
N ILE A 19 5.67 7.64 -20.28
CA ILE A 19 4.35 7.66 -20.90
C ILE A 19 3.66 8.96 -20.51
N VAL A 20 3.61 9.88 -21.47
CA VAL A 20 2.91 11.17 -21.31
C VAL A 20 1.39 10.99 -21.36
N GLY A 21 0.67 11.89 -20.69
CA GLY A 21 -0.81 11.90 -20.72
C GLY A 21 -1.48 10.86 -19.82
N LEU A 22 -0.80 10.39 -18.77
CA LEU A 22 -1.42 9.51 -17.77
C LEU A 22 -2.19 10.32 -16.72
N HIS A 23 -3.44 9.93 -16.49
CA HIS A 23 -4.23 10.31 -15.34
C HIS A 23 -3.83 9.46 -14.13
N GLN A 24 -3.82 10.07 -12.94
CA GLN A 24 -3.43 9.43 -11.70
C GLN A 24 -4.51 9.61 -10.64
N ILE A 25 -4.79 8.54 -9.90
CA ILE A 25 -5.56 8.54 -8.65
C ILE A 25 -4.68 7.92 -7.55
N THR A 26 -4.57 8.56 -6.40
CA THR A 26 -3.78 8.11 -5.25
C THR A 26 -4.64 7.97 -4.01
N ALA A 27 -4.90 6.75 -3.60
CA ALA A 27 -5.60 6.45 -2.35
C ALA A 27 -4.61 6.03 -1.26
N ILE A 28 -4.77 6.61 -0.07
CA ILE A 28 -4.02 6.22 1.13
C ILE A 28 -4.98 5.49 2.07
N GLN A 29 -4.56 4.33 2.54
CA GLN A 29 -5.34 3.47 3.41
C GLN A 29 -4.49 2.97 4.57
N SER A 30 -5.12 2.40 5.58
CA SER A 30 -4.43 1.66 6.64
C SER A 30 -5.01 0.25 6.67
N THR A 31 -4.15 -0.74 6.85
CA THR A 31 -4.55 -2.14 6.99
C THR A 31 -3.95 -2.69 8.26
N ASP A 32 -4.68 -3.56 8.94
CA ASP A 32 -4.22 -4.22 10.14
C ASP A 32 -3.54 -5.53 9.75
N ILE A 33 -2.33 -5.74 10.26
CA ILE A 33 -1.57 -6.98 10.08
C ILE A 33 -1.47 -7.65 11.44
N THR A 34 -2.00 -8.87 11.51
CA THR A 34 -1.88 -9.73 12.69
C THR A 34 -0.70 -10.67 12.50
N ASP A 35 0.34 -10.48 13.30
CA ASP A 35 1.47 -11.39 13.38
C ASP A 35 1.20 -12.39 14.52
N THR A 36 1.23 -13.70 14.21
CA THR A 36 1.08 -14.78 15.19
C THR A 36 2.45 -15.34 15.57
N TRP A 37 2.70 -15.51 16.86
CA TRP A 37 3.94 -16.06 17.39
C TRP A 37 3.68 -17.40 18.05
N GLU A 38 4.43 -18.41 17.60
CA GLU A 38 4.39 -19.74 18.22
C GLU A 38 5.11 -19.73 19.56
N PRO A 39 4.54 -20.36 20.61
CA PRO A 39 5.20 -20.45 21.90
C PRO A 39 6.43 -21.36 21.83
N LEU A 40 7.48 -20.99 22.58
CA LEU A 40 8.73 -21.75 22.65
C LEU A 40 8.64 -22.98 23.57
N GLU A 41 7.62 -23.09 24.41
CA GLU A 41 7.39 -24.20 25.34
C GLU A 41 5.99 -24.81 25.16
N GLU A 42 5.89 -26.14 25.24
CA GLU A 42 4.61 -26.87 25.13
C GLU A 42 3.68 -26.53 26.31
N GLY A 43 2.54 -25.89 26.02
CA GLY A 43 1.51 -25.51 27.01
C GLY A 43 1.24 -24.01 27.13
N LEU A 44 2.03 -23.16 26.47
CA LEU A 44 1.82 -21.70 26.42
C LEU A 44 0.82 -21.30 25.32
N GLN A 45 0.14 -20.16 25.50
CA GLN A 45 -0.80 -19.62 24.53
C GLN A 45 -0.06 -18.89 23.39
N THR A 46 -0.56 -19.02 22.17
CA THR A 46 -0.07 -18.27 20.99
C THR A 46 -0.26 -16.78 21.21
N LEU A 47 0.79 -15.99 20.95
CA LEU A 47 0.72 -14.53 21.06
C LEU A 47 0.33 -13.94 19.71
N GLU A 48 -0.73 -13.13 19.69
CA GLU A 48 -1.12 -12.34 18.53
C GLU A 48 -0.76 -10.87 18.76
N THR A 49 -0.09 -10.26 17.78
CA THR A 49 0.17 -8.82 17.76
C THR A 49 -0.45 -8.22 16.52
N THR A 50 -1.36 -7.27 16.71
CA THR A 50 -1.97 -6.50 15.63
C THR A 50 -1.27 -5.16 15.51
N ARG A 51 -0.73 -4.89 14.31
CA ARG A 51 -0.16 -3.58 13.96
C ARG A 51 -0.90 -2.95 12.81
N LYS A 52 -1.14 -1.65 12.91
CA LYS A 52 -1.72 -0.84 11.83
C LYS A 52 -0.61 -0.40 10.88
N VAL A 53 -0.73 -0.74 9.61
CA VAL A 53 0.26 -0.42 8.57
C VAL A 53 -0.35 0.44 7.48
N SER A 54 0.30 1.54 7.14
CA SER A 54 -0.11 2.39 6.03
C SER A 54 0.10 1.73 4.68
N MET A 55 -0.84 1.97 3.77
CA MET A 55 -0.89 1.49 2.39
C MET A 55 -1.13 2.67 1.46
N VAL A 56 -0.50 2.63 0.28
CA VAL A 56 -0.77 3.56 -0.83
C VAL A 56 -1.16 2.74 -2.05
N THR A 57 -2.22 3.18 -2.73
CA THR A 57 -2.68 2.63 -4.00
C THR A 57 -2.64 3.74 -5.02
N ILE A 58 -1.89 3.54 -6.11
CA ILE A 58 -1.77 4.51 -7.19
C ILE A 58 -2.29 3.87 -8.48
N THR A 59 -3.36 4.45 -9.03
CA THR A 59 -3.97 4.04 -10.29
C THR A 59 -3.49 4.97 -11.39
N LEU A 60 -2.97 4.41 -12.48
CA LEU A 60 -2.57 5.16 -13.68
C LEU A 60 -3.45 4.72 -14.86
N SER A 61 -3.97 5.67 -15.62
CA SER A 61 -4.83 5.41 -16.78
C SER A 61 -4.53 6.37 -17.91
N LYS A 62 -4.64 5.89 -19.16
CA LYS A 62 -4.61 6.76 -20.35
C LYS A 62 -5.96 7.43 -20.62
N ASN A 63 -7.03 6.83 -20.14
CA ASN A 63 -8.37 7.41 -20.20
C ASN A 63 -8.59 8.29 -18.99
N GLU A 64 -9.45 9.31 -19.12
CA GLU A 64 -9.79 10.18 -18.01
C GLU A 64 -10.30 9.37 -16.81
N LEU A 65 -9.73 9.65 -15.65
CA LEU A 65 -10.22 9.13 -14.38
C LEU A 65 -11.27 10.08 -13.78
N ASP A 66 -12.02 9.59 -12.81
CA ASP A 66 -13.04 10.36 -12.11
C ASP A 66 -12.45 11.63 -11.46
N LYS A 67 -12.87 12.79 -11.95
CA LYS A 67 -12.41 14.11 -11.48
C LYS A 67 -13.04 14.52 -10.15
N THR A 68 -14.06 13.80 -9.68
CA THR A 68 -14.67 14.02 -8.36
C THR A 68 -13.96 13.24 -7.25
N ASN A 69 -13.04 12.34 -7.62
CA ASN A 69 -12.19 11.66 -6.65
C ASN A 69 -11.20 12.64 -6.03
N ILE A 70 -11.15 12.64 -4.69
CA ILE A 70 -10.25 13.51 -3.89
C ILE A 70 -8.81 12.99 -3.84
N GLY A 71 -8.56 11.80 -4.40
CA GLY A 71 -7.24 11.17 -4.50
C GLY A 71 -6.96 10.71 -5.91
#